data_AF-A0A2D9Z2X9-F1
#
_entry.id   AF-A0A2D9Z2X9-F1
#
_cell.length_a   1.000
_cell.length_b   1.000
_cell.length_c   1.000
_cell.angle_alpha   90.00
_cell.angle_beta   90.00
_cell.angle_gamma   90.00
#
_symmetry.space_group_name_H-M   'P 1'
#
loop_
_entity.id
_entity.type
_entity.pdbx_description
1 polymer ?
#
loop_
_entity_poly.entity_id
_entity_poly.type
_entity_poly.pdbx_seq_one_letter_code
_entity_poly.pdbx_strand_id
1 'polypeptide(L)' 'SRKTRLETLRFKMQVRGGKSVKEFTTDYSMRIYTAKQVKSLFAKVPALELIDVFDFYYDLEDPLLLDNQLGDAVFLLRKQ' A
#
# COMPACT_ATOMS: atom_id res chain seq x y z
N SER A 1 4.92 -8.66 16.53
CA SER A 1 4.84 -7.29 17.11
C SER A 1 4.98 -6.25 16.00
N ARG A 2 4.43 -5.02 16.12
CA ARG A 2 4.63 -3.95 15.10
C ARG A 2 6.11 -3.64 14.83
N LYS A 3 6.97 -3.84 15.84
CA LYS A 3 8.43 -3.67 15.73
C LYS A 3 9.10 -4.73 14.85
N THR A 4 8.49 -5.89 14.66
CA THR A 4 9.10 -7.05 13.98
C THR A 4 8.41 -7.41 12.67
N ARG A 5 7.36 -6.68 12.27
CA ARG A 5 6.62 -6.92 11.03
C ARG A 5 7.28 -6.13 9.91
N LEU A 6 8.40 -6.63 9.42
CA LEU A 6 9.06 -6.15 8.22
C LEU A 6 9.00 -7.26 7.19
N GLU A 7 8.58 -6.92 5.98
CA GLU A 7 8.55 -7.79 4.83
C GLU A 7 9.52 -7.24 3.78
N THR A 8 10.22 -8.14 3.09
CA THR A 8 11.11 -7.76 1.99
C THR A 8 10.32 -7.76 0.70
N LEU A 9 10.06 -6.57 0.16
CA LEU A 9 9.47 -6.38 -1.16
C LEU A 9 10.59 -6.25 -2.19
N ARG A 10 10.70 -7.21 -3.10
CA ARG A 10 11.70 -7.22 -4.17
C ARG A 10 11.07 -6.77 -5.48
N PHE A 11 11.59 -5.69 -6.04
CA PHE A 11 11.28 -5.26 -7.40
C PHE A 11 12.35 -5.78 -8.34
N LYS A 12 11.90 -6.42 -9.42
CA LYS A 12 12.75 -6.82 -10.54
C LYS A 12 12.26 -6.13 -11.80
N MET A 13 13.14 -5.40 -12.45
CA MET A 13 12.86 -4.74 -13.71
C MET A 13 13.79 -5.30 -14.78
N GLN A 14 13.21 -5.74 -15.88
CA GLN A 14 13.96 -6.18 -17.05
C GLN A 14 13.78 -5.18 -18.18
N VAL A 15 14.89 -4.61 -18.66
CA VAL A 15 14.92 -3.67 -19.78
C VAL A 15 15.46 -4.40 -21.00
N ARG A 16 14.61 -4.58 -22.02
CA ARG A 16 14.96 -5.22 -23.29
C ARG A 16 15.17 -4.17 -24.37
N GLY A 17 16.32 -4.20 -25.05
CA GLY A 17 16.66 -3.26 -26.11
C GLY A 17 17.53 -3.90 -27.18
N GLY A 18 17.02 -3.97 -28.42
CA GLY A 18 17.70 -4.66 -29.52
C GLY A 18 18.05 -6.11 -29.17
N LYS A 19 19.34 -6.45 -29.20
CA LYS A 19 19.88 -7.76 -28.79
C LYS A 19 20.29 -7.85 -27.31
N SER A 20 20.05 -6.80 -26.52
CA SER A 20 20.49 -6.74 -25.12
C SER A 20 19.30 -6.83 -24.15
N VAL A 21 19.55 -7.48 -23.01
CA VAL A 21 18.64 -7.53 -21.87
C VAL A 21 19.42 -7.12 -20.64
N LYS A 22 18.93 -6.11 -19.92
CA LYS A 22 19.46 -5.69 -18.62
C LYS A 22 18.43 -5.99 -17.55
N GLU A 23 18.89 -6.46 -16.38
CA GLU A 23 18.04 -6.70 -15.23
C GLU A 23 18.50 -5.82 -14.06
N PHE A 24 17.53 -5.22 -13.37
CA PHE A 24 17.72 -4.41 -12.17
C PHE A 24 16.89 -5.03 -11.06
N THR A 25 17.51 -5.26 -9.91
CA THR A 25 16.81 -5.76 -8.72
C THR A 25 17.02 -4.81 -7.56
N THR A 26 15.96 -4.51 -6.82
CA THR A 26 16.04 -3.71 -5.59
C THR A 26 15.12 -4.30 -4.53
N ASP A 27 15.63 -4.40 -3.31
CA ASP A 27 14.90 -4.90 -2.14
C ASP A 27 14.55 -3.75 -1.20
N TYR A 28 13.29 -3.70 -0.78
CA TYR A 28 12.79 -2.73 0.19
C TYR A 28 12.29 -3.46 1.43
N SER A 29 12.69 -2.99 2.61
CA SER A 29 12.11 -3.46 3.87
C SER A 29 10.88 -2.61 4.19
N MET A 30 9.69 -3.18 4.06
CA MET A 30 8.42 -2.47 4.22
C MET A 30 7.54 -3.10 5.30
N ARG A 31 6.56 -2.34 5.78
CA ARG A 31 5.47 -2.89 6.59
C ARG A 31 4.24 -3.04 5.70
N ILE A 32 3.86 -4.28 5.42
CA ILE A 32 2.61 -4.59 4.71
C ILE A 32 1.52 -4.82 5.76
N TYR A 33 0.34 -4.27 5.50
CA TYR A 33 -0.80 -4.33 6.42
C TYR A 33 -1.97 -5.00 5.73
N THR A 34 -2.62 -5.92 6.44
CA THR A 34 -3.96 -6.36 6.05
C THR A 34 -4.98 -5.28 6.39
N ALA A 35 -6.13 -5.25 5.71
CA ALA A 35 -7.24 -4.35 6.01
C ALA A 35 -7.63 -4.34 7.49
N LYS A 36 -7.65 -5.52 8.13
CA LYS A 36 -7.92 -5.65 9.57
C LYS A 36 -6.89 -4.91 10.43
N GLN A 37 -5.62 -4.98 10.05
CA GLN A 37 -4.55 -4.28 10.76
C GLN A 37 -4.62 -2.78 10.54
N VAL A 38 -4.94 -2.32 9.32
CA VAL A 38 -5.19 -0.90 9.02
C VAL A 38 -6.35 -0.37 9.87
N LYS A 39 -7.50 -1.06 9.89
CA LYS A 39 -8.65 -0.70 10.75
C LYS A 39 -8.25 -0.60 12.23
N SER A 40 -7.38 -1.49 12.69
CA SER A 40 -6.84 -1.47 14.06
C SER A 40 -5.85 -0.32 14.32
N LEU A 41 -5.26 0.29 13.28
CA LEU A 41 -4.46 1.50 13.40
C LEU A 41 -5.35 2.73 13.55
N PHE A 42 -6.39 2.86 12.71
CA PHE A 42 -7.34 3.96 12.79
C PHE A 42 -8.10 3.97 14.13
N ALA A 43 -8.47 2.81 14.65
CA ALA A 43 -9.10 2.69 15.97
C ALA A 43 -8.25 3.27 17.13
N LYS A 44 -6.93 3.46 16.95
CA LYS A 44 -6.05 4.08 17.95
C LYS A 44 -6.02 5.60 17.87
N VAL A 45 -6.57 6.18 16.81
CA VAL A 45 -6.61 7.63 16.58
C VAL A 45 -8.06 8.01 16.27
N PRO A 46 -8.96 7.96 17.27
CA PRO A 46 -10.41 8.13 17.07
C PRO A 46 -10.81 9.51 16.53
N ALA A 47 -9.92 10.51 16.61
CA ALA A 47 -10.12 11.83 16.00
C ALA A 47 -10.02 11.81 14.46
N LEU A 48 -9.60 10.70 13.84
CA LEU A 48 -9.56 10.53 12.40
C LEU A 48 -10.60 9.49 11.96
N GLU A 49 -11.52 9.93 11.13
CA GLU A 49 -12.54 9.10 10.51
C GLU A 49 -12.14 8.75 9.08
N LEU A 50 -12.22 7.47 8.73
CA LEU A 50 -12.02 7.00 7.35
C LEU A 50 -13.25 7.34 6.52
N ILE A 51 -13.09 8.21 5.54
CA ILE A 51 -14.15 8.62 4.62
C ILE A 51 -14.17 7.71 3.40
N ASP A 52 -13.03 7.58 2.72
CA ASP A 52 -12.91 6.77 1.50
C ASP A 52 -11.49 6.19 1.34
N VAL A 53 -11.38 5.22 0.43
CA VAL A 53 -10.17 4.48 0.12
C VAL A 53 -10.01 4.48 -1.38
N PHE A 54 -8.79 4.70 -1.85
CA PHE A 54 -8.44 4.64 -3.27
C PHE A 54 -7.15 3.85 -3.43
N ASP A 55 -6.83 3.45 -4.65
CA ASP A 55 -5.48 2.99 -5.00
C ASP A 55 -4.64 4.16 -5.54
N PHE A 56 -3.47 3.83 -6.10
CA PHE A 56 -2.53 4.79 -6.67
C PHE A 56 -3.10 5.58 -7.84
N TYR A 57 -4.08 5.03 -8.57
CA TYR A 57 -4.72 5.75 -9.68
C TYR A 57 -5.57 6.92 -9.15
N TYR A 58 -6.09 6.79 -7.93
CA TYR A 58 -6.79 7.84 -7.19
C TYR A 58 -7.94 8.48 -7.99
N ASP A 59 -8.80 7.65 -8.57
CA ASP A 59 -9.99 8.13 -9.25
C ASP A 59 -11.08 8.49 -8.23
N LEU A 60 -11.43 9.78 -8.17
CA LEU A 60 -12.44 10.29 -7.24
C LEU A 60 -13.85 9.75 -7.53
N GLU A 61 -14.10 9.26 -8.74
CA GLU A 61 -15.38 8.67 -9.13
C GLU A 61 -15.48 7.18 -8.81
N ASP A 62 -14.37 6.52 -8.47
CA ASP A 62 -14.30 5.07 -8.19
C ASP A 62 -13.61 4.77 -6.85
N PRO A 63 -14.25 5.09 -5.71
CA PRO A 63 -13.74 4.70 -4.40
C PRO A 63 -13.76 3.18 -4.21
N LEU A 64 -12.73 2.66 -3.57
CA LEU A 64 -12.51 1.24 -3.35
C LEU A 64 -12.89 0.81 -1.93
N LEU A 65 -13.10 -0.49 -1.75
CA LEU A 65 -13.29 -1.08 -0.43
C LEU A 65 -11.93 -1.32 0.26
N LEU A 66 -11.83 -0.99 1.55
CA LEU A 66 -10.67 -1.41 2.36
C LEU A 66 -10.72 -2.92 2.62
N ASP A 67 -10.10 -3.68 1.73
CA ASP A 67 -9.88 -5.11 1.82
C ASP A 67 -8.39 -5.50 1.62
N ASN A 68 -8.11 -6.78 1.40
CA ASN A 68 -6.74 -7.29 1.20
C ASN A 68 -6.36 -7.46 -0.28
N GLN A 69 -7.18 -6.99 -1.22
CA GLN A 69 -6.91 -7.07 -2.66
C GLN A 69 -6.12 -5.86 -3.17
N LEU A 70 -6.12 -4.76 -2.42
CA LEU A 70 -5.36 -3.55 -2.72
C LEU A 70 -3.85 -3.80 -2.60
N GLY A 71 -3.10 -3.53 -3.68
CA GLY A 71 -1.63 -3.54 -3.66
C GLY A 71 -1.06 -2.32 -2.94
N ASP A 72 -1.72 -1.18 -3.08
CA ASP A 72 -1.47 0.06 -2.39
C ASP A 72 -2.80 0.74 -2.06
N ALA A 73 -2.80 1.63 -1.07
CA ALA A 73 -4.02 2.28 -0.61
C ALA A 73 -3.74 3.73 -0.18
N VAL A 74 -4.57 4.63 -0.68
CA VAL A 74 -4.66 6.03 -0.27
C VAL A 74 -5.94 6.21 0.55
N PHE A 75 -5.79 6.69 1.78
CA PHE A 75 -6.91 6.86 2.71
C PHE A 75 -7.31 8.33 2.79
N LEU A 76 -8.56 8.64 2.46
CA LEU A 76 -9.14 9.94 2.74
C LEU A 76 -9.65 9.94 4.19
N LEU A 77 -9.00 10.72 5.05
CA LEU A 77 -9.34 10.82 6.47
C LEU A 77 -9.86 12.22 6.79
N ARG A 78 -10.96 12.30 7.53
CA ARG A 78 -11.46 13.55 8.10
C ARG A 78 -11.06 13.64 9.56
N LYS A 79 -10.53 14.80 9.96
CA LYS A 79 -10.34 15.13 11.38
C LYS A 79 -11.68 15.58 11.97
N GLN A 80 -12.11 14.92 13.03
CA GLN A 80 -13.27 15.32 13.84
C GLN A 80 -12.92 16.46 14.79
#